data_AF-A0A535L6E0-F1
#
_entry.id   AF-A0A535L6E0-F1
#
_cell.length_a   1.000
_cell.length_b   1.000
_cell.length_c   1.000
_cell.angle_alpha   90.00
_cell.angle_beta   90.00
_cell.angle_gamma   90.00
#
_symmetry.space_group_name_H-M   'P 1'
#
loop_
_entity.id
_entity.type
_entity.pdbx_description
1 polymer ?
#
loop_
_entity_poly.entity_id
_entity_poly.type
_entity_poly.pdbx_seq_one_letter_code
_entity_poly.pdbx_strand_id
1 'polypeptide(L)' 'EEIDRRVRALQPWPGVTLPTKRGRVKVLSGHIDGDRYVPDVVQVPGRRPAPAAQVLGDA' A
#
# COMPACT_ATOMS: atom_id res chain seq x y z
N GLU A 1 -10.78 2.92 -8.43
CA GLU A 1 -11.44 1.60 -8.33
C GLU A 1 -10.55 0.41 -8.73
N GLU A 2 -9.89 0.43 -9.90
CA GLU A 2 -9.09 -0.72 -10.35
C GLU A 2 -7.94 -1.09 -9.40
N ILE A 3 -7.19 -0.09 -8.90
CA ILE A 3 -6.09 -0.33 -7.96
C ILE A 3 -6.59 -1.02 -6.69
N ASP A 4 -7.71 -0.55 -6.14
CA ASP A 4 -8.33 -1.16 -4.96
C ASP A 4 -8.69 -2.64 -5.18
N ARG A 5 -9.27 -2.97 -6.35
CA ARG A 5 -9.55 -4.37 -6.72
C ARG A 5 -8.28 -5.21 -6.79
N ARG A 6 -7.19 -4.69 -7.37
CA ARG A 6 -5.90 -5.39 -7.45
C ARG A 6 -5.27 -5.60 -6.07
N VAL A 7 -5.32 -4.61 -5.19
CA VAL A 7 -4.77 -4.73 -3.82
C VAL A 7 -5.50 -5.83 -3.06
N ARG A 8 -6.84 -5.91 -3.16
CA ARG A 8 -7.62 -6.97 -2.53
C ARG A 8 -7.37 -8.34 -3.16
N ALA A 9 -7.39 -8.43 -4.49
CA ALA A 9 -7.29 -9.71 -5.21
C ALA A 9 -5.92 -10.37 -5.13
N LEU A 10 -4.84 -9.59 -4.97
CA LEU A 10 -3.47 -10.11 -4.93
C LEU A 10 -2.98 -10.38 -3.50
N GLN A 11 -3.83 -10.27 -2.48
CA GLN A 11 -3.49 -10.66 -1.11
C GLN A 11 -3.84 -12.13 -0.83
N PRO A 12 -2.98 -12.89 -0.13
CA PRO A 12 -1.67 -12.48 0.39
C PRO A 12 -0.54 -12.53 -0.65
N TRP A 13 -0.75 -13.22 -1.78
CA TRP A 13 0.28 -13.51 -2.78
C TRP A 13 -0.18 -13.16 -4.21
N PRO A 14 0.66 -12.51 -5.03
CA PRO A 14 2.00 -11.99 -4.72
C PRO A 14 1.98 -10.67 -3.91
N GLY A 15 0.83 -10.01 -3.86
CA GLY A 15 0.61 -8.68 -3.30
C GLY A 15 0.96 -7.55 -4.26
N VAL A 16 0.50 -6.34 -3.92
CA VAL A 16 0.78 -5.11 -4.67
C VAL A 16 1.94 -4.36 -4.01
N THR A 17 2.82 -3.78 -4.82
CA THR A 17 3.94 -2.98 -4.31
C THR A 17 4.00 -1.61 -4.96
N LEU A 18 4.45 -0.61 -4.20
CA LEU A 18 4.58 0.78 -4.62
C LEU A 18 6.05 1.23 -4.48
N PRO A 19 6.63 1.92 -5.48
CA PRO A 19 7.97 2.50 -5.35
C PRO A 19 7.97 3.69 -4.38
N THR A 20 8.91 3.72 -3.45
CA THR A 20 9.13 4.83 -2.50
C THR A 20 10.62 5.17 -2.43
N LYS A 21 10.96 6.31 -1.80
CA LYS A 21 12.35 6.67 -1.47
C LYS A 21 13.05 5.62 -0.59
N ARG A 22 12.28 4.77 0.11
CA ARG A 22 12.77 3.69 0.97
C ARG A 22 12.76 2.32 0.27
N GLY A 23 12.60 2.29 -1.06
CA GLY A 23 12.48 1.07 -1.87
C GLY A 23 11.03 0.69 -2.16
N ARG A 24 10.79 -0.59 -2.49
CA ARG A 24 9.44 -1.10 -2.76
C ARG A 24 8.74 -1.47 -1.45
N VAL A 25 7.57 -0.88 -1.22
CA VAL A 25 6.71 -1.23 -0.07
C VAL A 25 5.53 -2.05 -0.54
N LYS A 26 5.12 -3.06 0.23
CA LYS A 26 3.91 -3.85 -0.04
C LYS A 26 2.69 -3.11 0.49
N VAL A 27 1.66 -2.95 -0.31
CA VAL A 27 0.38 -2.38 0.11
C VAL A 27 -0.50 -3.51 0.60
N LEU A 28 -0.99 -3.41 1.84
CA LEU A 28 -1.83 -4.43 2.46
C LEU A 28 -3.31 -4.03 2.43
N SER A 29 -3.61 -2.76 2.63
CA SER A 29 -4.96 -2.21 2.56
C SER A 29 -4.92 -0.74 2.17
N GLY A 30 -6.08 -0.23 1.78
CA GLY A 30 -6.32 1.15 1.39
C GLY A 30 -7.78 1.33 1.02
N HIS A 31 -8.17 2.55 0.72
CA HIS A 31 -9.52 2.91 0.28
C HIS A 31 -9.47 3.83 -0.93
N ILE A 32 -10.65 4.09 -1.51
CA ILE A 32 -10.82 5.06 -2.58
C ILE A 32 -11.30 6.36 -1.94
N ASP A 33 -10.57 7.44 -2.18
CA ASP A 33 -10.99 8.80 -1.85
C ASP A 33 -11.12 9.59 -3.16
N GLY A 34 -12.36 9.88 -3.55
CA GLY A 34 -12.68 10.45 -4.87
C GLY A 34 -12.22 9.54 -6.03
N ASP A 35 -11.27 10.04 -6.83
CA ASP A 35 -10.66 9.31 -7.94
C ASP A 35 -9.33 8.65 -7.59
N ARG A 36 -8.83 8.84 -6.35
CA ARG A 36 -7.52 8.35 -5.91
C ARG A 36 -7.64 7.14 -5.01
N TYR A 37 -6.62 6.29 -5.08
CA TYR A 37 -6.43 5.22 -4.11
C TYR A 37 -5.48 5.68 -3.02
N VAL A 38 -5.94 5.63 -1.78
CA VAL A 38 -5.19 6.02 -0.58
C VAL A 38 -4.78 4.77 0.17
N PRO A 39 -3.48 4.42 0.25
CA PRO A 39 -3.01 3.31 1.06
C PRO A 39 -3.23 3.59 2.55
N ASP A 40 -3.75 2.61 3.29
CA ASP A 40 -3.95 2.72 4.74
C ASP A 40 -2.83 2.00 5.50
N VAL A 41 -2.50 0.78 5.07
CA VAL A 41 -1.49 -0.06 5.71
C VAL A 41 -0.50 -0.56 4.67
N VAL A 42 0.78 -0.38 4.96
CA VAL A 42 1.88 -0.81 4.11
C VAL A 42 2.91 -1.59 4.91
N GLN A 43 3.73 -2.37 4.21
CA GLN A 43 4.82 -3.12 4.80
C GLN A 43 6.13 -2.86 4.04
N VAL A 44 7.12 -2.35 4.76
CA VAL A 44 8.50 -2.28 4.28
C VAL A 44 9.12 -3.68 4.37
N PRO A 45 9.94 -4.11 3.39
CA PRO A 45 10.64 -5.39 3.46
C PRO A 45 11.40 -5.57 4.78
N GLY A 46 11.24 -6.73 5.43
CA GLY A 46 11.88 -7.05 6.70
C GLY A 46 11.31 -6.32 7.93
N ARG A 47 10.24 -5.53 7.78
CA ARG A 47 9.55 -4.84 8.88
C ARG A 47 8.12 -5.35 9.04
N ARG A 48 7.54 -5.06 10.21
CA ARG A 48 6.11 -5.29 10.44
C ARG A 48 5.27 -4.28 9.64
N PRO A 49 4.02 -4.63 9.30
CA PRO A 49 3.08 -3.67 8.73
C PRO A 49 2.92 -2.43 9.61
N ALA A 50 2.76 -1.27 8.97
CA ALA A 50 2.61 0.02 9.64
C ALA A 50 1.65 0.93 8.85
N PRO A 51 1.07 1.95 9.50
CA PRO A 51 0.25 2.95 8.82
C PRO A 51 1.01 3.62 7.68
N ALA A 52 0.34 3.81 6.54
CA ALA A 52 0.94 4.40 5.35
C ALA A 52 1.50 5.80 5.61
N ALA A 53 0.77 6.64 6.36
CA ALA A 53 1.22 7.99 6.72
C ALA A 53 2.59 8.00 7.41
N GLN A 54 2.86 7.05 8.32
CA GLN A 54 4.15 6.92 9.01
C GLN A 54 5.29 6.48 8.07
N VAL A 55 4.97 5.68 7.06
CA VAL A 55 5.98 5.05 6.18
C VAL A 55 6.27 5.90 4.96
N LEU A 56 5.24 6.47 4.35
CA LEU A 56 5.30 7.25 3.12
C LEU A 56 5.60 8.74 3.40
N GLY A 57 5.25 9.24 4.59
CA GLY A 57 5.27 10.67 4.91
C GLY A 57 4.11 11.40 4.23
N ASP A 58 3.56 12.43 4.87
CA ASP A 58 2.47 13.23 4.32
C ASP A 58 2.83 13.70 2.89
N ALA A 59 2.02 13.27 1.93
CA ALA A 59 2.07 13.69 0.54
C ALA A 59 1.19 14.92 0.33
#